data_AF-A0A7W9LWD3-F1
#
_entry.id   AF-A0A7W9LWD3-F1
#
_cell.length_a   1.000
_cell.length_b   1.000
_cell.length_c   1.000
_cell.angle_alpha   90.00
_cell.angle_beta   90.00
_cell.angle_gamma   90.00
#
_symmetry.space_group_name_H-M   'P 1'
#
loop_
_entity.id
_entity.type
_entity.pdbx_description
1 polymer ?
#
loop_
_entity_poly.entity_id
_entity_poly.type
_entity_poly.pdbx_seq_one_letter_code
_entity_poly.pdbx_strand_id
1 'polypeptide(L)' 'MTAAVPLFIREAGRRMNSLSQGGQPVDVAEAVAYLASPGSGAVTGQVLRVCGQSLLGA' A
#
# COMPACT_ATOMS: atom_id res chain seq x y z
N MET A 1 -4.64 12.95 -7.53
CA MET A 1 -5.88 12.28 -7.07
C MET A 1 -6.07 12.38 -5.55
N THR A 2 -5.11 11.97 -4.72
CA THR A 2 -5.24 11.99 -3.25
C THR A 2 -5.53 13.37 -2.64
N ALA A 3 -5.02 14.45 -3.22
CA ALA A 3 -5.28 15.81 -2.76
C ALA A 3 -6.78 16.22 -2.84
N ALA A 4 -7.56 15.57 -3.71
CA ALA A 4 -8.99 15.81 -3.85
C ALA A 4 -9.84 15.11 -2.76
N VAL A 5 -9.24 14.21 -1.97
CA VAL A 5 -9.94 13.52 -0.86
C VAL A 5 -10.19 14.51 0.29
N PRO A 6 -11.40 14.56 0.90
CA PRO A 6 -11.71 15.42 2.03
C PRO A 6 -10.71 15.28 3.18
N LEU A 7 -10.38 16.40 3.82
CA LEU A 7 -9.23 16.52 4.74
C LEU A 7 -9.22 15.47 5.85
N PHE A 8 -10.33 15.27 6.55
CA PHE A 8 -10.40 14.31 7.66
C PHE A 8 -10.22 12.87 7.20
N ILE A 9 -10.85 12.49 6.08
CA ILE A 9 -10.70 11.14 5.50
C ILE A 9 -9.26 10.92 5.02
N ARG A 10 -8.68 11.92 4.36
CA ARG A 10 -7.28 11.88 3.90
C ARG A 10 -6.29 11.73 5.05
N GLU A 11 -6.49 12.47 6.14
CA GLU A 11 -5.56 12.45 7.27
C GLU A 11 -5.71 11.18 8.12
N ALA A 12 -6.94 10.69 8.30
CA ALA A 12 -7.19 9.38 8.92
C ALA A 12 -6.49 8.28 8.11
N GLY A 13 -6.66 8.23 6.78
CA GLY A 13 -5.98 7.26 5.93
C GLY A 13 -4.45 7.35 5.99
N ARG A 14 -3.90 8.58 6.12
CA ARG A 14 -2.46 8.80 6.24
C ARG A 14 -1.87 8.30 7.56
N ARG A 15 -2.61 8.36 8.67
CA ARG A 15 -2.07 8.09 10.01
C ARG A 15 -2.51 6.76 10.62
N MET A 16 -3.61 6.17 10.18
CA MET A 16 -4.14 4.90 10.73
C MET A 16 -3.40 3.67 10.15
N ASN A 17 -2.09 3.64 10.36
CA ASN A 17 -1.18 2.55 10.03
C ASN A 17 0.07 2.65 10.91
N SER A 18 0.81 1.56 11.05
CA SER A 18 1.97 1.50 11.95
C SER A 18 3.11 2.46 11.58
N LEU A 19 3.20 2.86 10.32
CA LEU A 19 4.23 3.80 9.84
C LEU A 19 3.82 5.28 10.00
N SER A 20 2.59 5.56 10.45
CA SER A 20 2.04 6.91 10.68
C SER A 20 2.15 7.87 9.49
N GLN A 21 2.28 7.33 8.28
CA GLN A 21 2.44 8.11 7.05
C GLN A 21 1.70 7.46 5.88
N GLY A 22 1.45 8.26 4.84
CA GLY A 22 0.87 7.78 3.59
C GLY A 22 1.97 7.23 2.68
N GLY A 23 1.67 6.15 1.96
CA GLY A 23 2.59 5.59 0.98
C GLY A 23 2.84 6.51 -0.21
N GLN A 24 3.94 6.24 -0.90
CA GLN A 24 4.32 6.84 -2.16
C GLN A 24 4.03 5.87 -3.32
N PRO A 25 3.88 6.36 -4.57
CA PRO A 25 3.68 5.48 -5.73
C PRO A 25 4.78 4.42 -5.91
N VAL A 26 6.03 4.75 -5.54
CA VAL A 26 7.16 3.82 -5.63
C VAL A 26 6.98 2.58 -4.75
N ASP A 27 6.36 2.72 -3.57
CA ASP A 27 6.14 1.58 -2.66
C ASP A 27 5.24 0.51 -3.29
N VAL A 28 4.24 0.96 -4.06
CA VAL A 28 3.36 0.06 -4.83
C VAL A 28 4.11 -0.53 -6.02
N ALA A 29 4.91 0.29 -6.73
CA ALA A 29 5.68 -0.15 -7.88
C ALA A 29 6.69 -1.25 -7.51
N GLU A 30 7.38 -1.13 -6.38
CA GLU A 30 8.34 -2.14 -5.89
C GLU A 30 7.64 -3.47 -5.56
N ALA A 31 6.45 -3.44 -4.95
CA ALA A 31 5.67 -4.65 -4.69
C ALA A 31 5.22 -5.34 -5.99
N VAL A 32 4.82 -4.56 -7.00
CA VAL A 32 4.49 -5.09 -8.34
C VAL A 32 5.73 -5.64 -9.02
N ALA A 33 6.87 -4.94 -8.96
CA ALA A 33 8.14 -5.39 -9.53
C ALA A 33 8.62 -6.69 -8.88
N TYR A 34 8.45 -6.84 -7.57
CA TYR A 34 8.70 -8.10 -6.87
C TYR A 34 7.85 -9.24 -7.45
N LEU A 35 6.53 -9.04 -7.61
CA LEU A 35 5.65 -10.07 -8.16
C LEU A 35 5.95 -10.39 -9.64
N ALA A 36 6.43 -9.41 -10.40
CA ALA A 36 6.82 -9.57 -11.80
C ALA A 36 8.27 -10.07 -12.00
N SER A 37 9.06 -10.16 -10.94
CA SER A 37 10.47 -10.53 -11.00
C SER A 37 10.63 -11.95 -11.56
N PRO A 38 11.63 -12.22 -12.42
CA PRO A 38 11.92 -13.56 -12.93
C PRO A 38 12.13 -14.61 -11.83
N GLY A 39 12.61 -14.19 -10.65
CA GLY A 39 12.81 -15.07 -9.49
C GLY A 39 11.53 -15.42 -8.73
N SER A 40 10.40 -14.75 -9.01
CA SER A 40 9.14 -14.90 -8.28
C SER A 40 8.19 -15.91 -8.92
N GLY A 41 8.66 -16.78 -9.83
CA GLY A 41 7.81 -17.72 -10.58
C GLY A 41 7.00 -18.71 -9.71
N ALA A 42 7.39 -18.92 -8.44
CA ALA A 42 6.65 -19.74 -7.48
C ALA A 42 5.60 -18.95 -6.66
N VAL A 43 5.56 -17.62 -6.78
CA VAL A 43 4.67 -16.74 -6.01
C VAL A 43 3.44 -16.41 -6.83
N THR A 44 2.38 -17.20 -6.68
CA THR A 44 1.12 -17.07 -7.44
C THR A 44 -0.10 -17.02 -6.52
N GLY A 45 -1.20 -16.42 -7.01
CA GLY A 45 -2.48 -16.32 -6.28
C GLY A 45 -2.45 -15.44 -5.03
N GLN A 46 -1.44 -14.58 -4.89
CA GLN A 46 -1.25 -13.74 -3.71
C GLN A 46 -2.02 -12.42 -3.80
N VAL A 47 -2.54 -11.95 -2.67
CA VAL A 47 -3.01 -10.58 -2.48
C VAL A 47 -2.12 -9.90 -1.45
N LEU A 48 -1.29 -8.97 -1.90
CA LEU A 48 -0.33 -8.26 -1.05
C LEU A 48 -0.80 -6.83 -0.78
N ARG A 49 -1.02 -6.50 0.50
CA ARG A 49 -1.38 -5.12 0.90
C ARG A 49 -0.14 -4.25 1.04
N VAL A 50 -0.03 -3.21 0.22
CA VAL A 50 0.98 -2.14 0.35
C VAL A 50 0.40 -0.98 1.15
N CYS A 51 0.27 -1.17 2.47
CA CYS A 51 -0.53 -0.26 3.31
C CYS A 51 0.16 0.25 4.58
N GLY A 52 1.46 -0.02 4.76
CA GLY A 52 2.16 0.34 6.01
C GLY A 52 1.56 -0.29 7.27
N GLN A 53 0.90 -1.44 7.12
CA GLN A 53 0.08 -2.08 8.16
C GLN A 53 -1.09 -1.20 8.64
N SER A 54 -1.98 -0.83 7.73
CA SER A 54 -3.18 -0.06 8.08
C SER A 54 -4.14 -0.84 8.98
N LEU A 55 -4.74 -0.12 9.94
CA LEU A 55 -5.71 -0.65 10.91
C LEU A 55 -7.01 -1.17 10.27
N LEU A 56 -7.34 -0.73 9.05
CA LEU A 56 -8.52 -1.21 8.33
C LEU A 56 -8.27 -2.63 7.81
N GLY A 57 -9.20 -3.55 8.04
CA GLY A 57 -9.11 -4.95 7.61
C GLY A 57 -10.36 -5.75 7.96
N ALA A 58 -10.37 -7.03 7.58
CA ALA A 58 -11.36 -8.03 7.98
C ALA A 58 -10.71 -9.05 8.93
#